data_AF-A0A483Z764-F1
#
_entry.id   AF-A0A483Z764-F1
#
_cell.length_a   1.000
_cell.length_b   1.000
_cell.length_c   1.000
_cell.angle_alpha   90.00
_cell.angle_beta   90.00
_cell.angle_gamma   90.00
#
_symmetry.space_group_name_H-M   'P 1'
#
loop_
_entity.id
_entity.type
_entity.pdbx_description
1 polymer ?
#
loop_
_entity_poly.entity_id
_entity_poly.type
_entity_poly.pdbx_seq_one_letter_code
_entity_poly.pdbx_strand_id
1 'polypeptide(L)'
;MAVIDLSQLPPPQIVDVPDFETLLTERKAEFVALFPAEEQEAVARTLTLESEPVVKMLQENVYRELLLRQRINEAARAVMVAYSGGDDLD
;
A
#
# COMPACT_ATOMS: atom_id res chain seq x y z
N MET A 1 30.19 25.00 -15.25
CA MET A 1 28.91 24.72 -14.59
C MET A 1 28.74 23.22 -14.62
N ALA A 2 28.69 22.54 -13.47
CA ALA A 2 28.52 21.09 -13.47
C ALA A 2 27.10 20.76 -13.91
N VAL A 3 26.98 20.02 -15.01
CA VAL A 3 25.70 19.46 -15.47
C VAL A 3 25.32 18.39 -14.46
N ILE A 4 24.23 18.59 -13.72
CA ILE A 4 23.70 17.56 -12.82
C ILE A 4 23.04 16.51 -13.72
N ASP A 5 23.56 15.29 -13.70
CA ASP A 5 22.94 14.15 -14.37
C ASP A 5 21.76 13.66 -13.53
N LEU A 6 20.56 14.04 -13.95
CA LEU A 6 19.31 13.68 -13.28
C LEU A 6 19.01 12.18 -13.36
N SER A 7 19.63 11.44 -14.29
CA SER A 7 19.44 9.99 -14.42
C SER A 7 20.10 9.18 -13.31
N GLN A 8 21.04 9.78 -12.55
CA GLN A 8 21.74 9.14 -11.44
C GLN A 8 20.97 9.25 -10.11
N LEU A 9 19.85 9.97 -10.07
CA LEU A 9 19.05 10.10 -8.86
C LEU A 9 18.20 8.84 -8.66
N PRO A 10 18.05 8.34 -7.41
CA PRO A 10 17.14 7.25 -7.14
C PRO A 10 15.70 7.70 -7.43
N PRO A 11 14.88 6.84 -8.07
CA PRO A 11 13.51 7.19 -8.37
C PRO A 11 12.75 7.45 -7.07
N PRO A 12 11.98 8.54 -6.99
CA PRO A 12 11.28 8.86 -5.77
C PRO A 12 10.18 7.82 -5.49
N GLN A 13 9.97 7.58 -4.20
CA GLN A 13 8.81 6.88 -3.68
C GLN A 13 7.86 7.94 -3.12
N ILE A 14 6.79 8.21 -3.85
CA ILE A 14 5.85 9.29 -3.54
C ILE A 14 4.85 8.84 -2.48
N VAL A 15 4.40 7.59 -2.58
CA VAL A 15 3.54 6.95 -1.58
C VAL A 15 4.31 5.83 -0.91
N ASP A 16 4.26 5.80 0.41
CA ASP A 16 4.88 4.72 1.18
C ASP A 16 4.18 3.39 0.90
N VAL A 17 4.96 2.32 0.73
CA VAL A 17 4.47 0.97 0.41
C VAL A 17 4.89 0.05 1.56
N PRO A 18 4.09 -0.02 2.65
CA PRO A 18 4.37 -0.93 3.74
C PRO A 18 4.32 -2.38 3.25
N ASP A 19 4.96 -3.29 3.98
CA ASP A 19 4.82 -4.70 3.69
C ASP A 19 3.39 -5.19 3.99
N PHE A 20 3.05 -6.33 3.39
CA PHE A 20 1.70 -6.89 3.48
C PHE A 20 1.23 -7.15 4.91
N GLU A 21 2.09 -7.68 5.78
CA GLU A 21 1.71 -8.07 7.14
C GLU A 21 1.49 -6.85 8.03
N THR A 22 2.31 -5.80 7.84
CA THR A 22 2.10 -4.50 8.50
C THR A 22 0.73 -3.93 8.14
N LEU A 23 0.42 -3.85 6.84
CA LEU A 23 -0.86 -3.28 6.39
C LEU A 23 -2.07 -4.16 6.78
N LEU A 24 -1.91 -5.50 6.79
CA LEU A 24 -2.95 -6.40 7.27
C LEU A 24 -3.22 -6.22 8.76
N THR A 25 -2.18 -6.01 9.56
CA THR A 25 -2.33 -5.77 11.01
C THR A 25 -3.07 -4.47 11.26
N GLU A 26 -2.71 -3.39 10.57
CA GLU A 26 -3.42 -2.11 10.62
C GLU A 26 -4.90 -2.29 10.24
N ARG A 27 -5.18 -2.98 9.13
CA ARG A 27 -6.56 -3.22 8.68
C ARG A 27 -7.39 -4.05 9.63
N LYS A 28 -6.79 -5.07 10.28
CA LYS A 28 -7.47 -5.83 11.33
C LYS A 28 -7.80 -4.95 12.53
N ALA A 29 -6.89 -4.08 12.95
CA ALA A 29 -7.14 -3.13 14.05
C ALA A 29 -8.25 -2.13 13.71
N GLU A 30 -8.22 -1.56 12.49
CA GLU A 30 -9.28 -0.67 11.98
C GLU A 30 -10.63 -1.38 11.94
N PHE A 31 -10.66 -2.63 11.45
CA PHE A 31 -11.89 -3.42 11.42
C PHE A 31 -12.45 -3.67 12.82
N VAL A 32 -11.59 -4.01 13.79
CA VAL A 32 -12.01 -4.21 15.20
C VAL A 32 -12.58 -2.91 15.79
N ALA A 33 -11.98 -1.75 15.48
CA ALA A 33 -12.43 -0.46 15.99
C ALA A 33 -13.84 -0.06 15.53
N LEU A 34 -14.40 -0.72 14.50
CA LEU A 34 -15.77 -0.50 14.05
C LEU A 34 -16.83 -1.11 15.00
N PHE A 35 -16.43 -1.97 15.93
CA PHE A 35 -17.33 -2.64 16.88
C PHE A 35 -17.40 -1.89 18.23
N PRO A 36 -18.52 -2.02 18.97
CA PRO A 36 -18.62 -1.57 20.36
C PRO A 36 -17.49 -2.14 21.23
N ALA A 37 -17.02 -1.38 22.21
CA ALA A 37 -15.83 -1.73 23.01
C ALA A 37 -15.94 -3.11 23.69
N GLU A 38 -17.13 -3.48 24.14
CA GLU A 38 -17.44 -4.77 24.75
C GLU A 38 -17.31 -5.98 23.77
N GLU A 39 -17.42 -5.75 22.46
CA GLU A 39 -17.30 -6.78 21.42
C GLU A 39 -15.91 -6.86 20.80
N GLN A 40 -15.09 -5.81 20.93
CA GLN A 40 -13.79 -5.69 20.26
C GLN A 40 -12.85 -6.86 20.57
N GLU A 41 -12.77 -7.31 21.83
CA GLU A 41 -11.91 -8.44 22.20
C GLU A 41 -12.36 -9.74 21.52
N ALA A 42 -13.68 -9.97 21.44
CA ALA A 42 -14.22 -11.15 20.77
C ALA A 42 -13.89 -11.12 19.27
N VAL A 43 -14.08 -9.99 18.60
CA VAL A 43 -13.77 -9.82 17.18
C VAL A 43 -12.27 -9.96 16.92
N ALA A 44 -11.41 -9.34 17.73
CA ALA A 44 -9.96 -9.44 17.61
C ALA A 44 -9.48 -10.89 17.71
N ARG A 45 -10.05 -11.67 18.64
CA ARG A 45 -9.78 -13.11 18.74
C ARG A 45 -10.21 -13.87 17.49
N THR A 46 -11.40 -13.62 16.97
CA THR A 46 -11.88 -14.24 15.73
C THR A 46 -10.95 -13.97 14.56
N LEU A 47 -10.45 -12.74 14.41
CA LEU A 47 -9.53 -12.37 13.32
C LEU A 47 -8.13 -13.02 13.40
N THR A 48 -7.81 -13.73 14.49
CA THR A 48 -6.59 -14.55 14.57
C THR A 48 -6.74 -15.87 13.81
N LEU A 49 -7.97 -16.32 13.55
CA LEU A 49 -8.26 -17.55 12.83
C LEU A 49 -8.21 -17.30 11.31
N GLU A 50 -7.21 -17.85 10.62
CA GLU A 50 -7.09 -17.68 9.16
C GLU A 50 -8.24 -18.30 8.35
N SER A 51 -8.96 -19.25 8.94
CA SER A 51 -10.13 -19.87 8.34
C SER A 51 -11.34 -18.94 8.27
N GLU A 52 -11.33 -17.85 9.03
CA GLU A 52 -12.44 -16.89 9.03
C GLU A 52 -12.52 -16.16 7.69
N PRO A 53 -13.66 -16.22 6.97
CA PRO A 53 -13.78 -15.63 5.64
C PRO A 53 -13.45 -14.13 5.60
N VAL A 54 -13.72 -13.41 6.69
CA VAL A 54 -13.39 -11.99 6.82
C VAL A 54 -11.88 -11.76 6.75
N VAL A 55 -11.06 -12.66 7.30
CA VAL A 55 -9.59 -12.55 7.21
C VAL A 55 -9.14 -12.63 5.75
N LYS A 56 -9.75 -13.50 4.94
CA LYS A 56 -9.47 -13.57 3.50
C LYS A 56 -9.91 -12.32 2.75
N MET A 57 -11.05 -11.73 3.12
CA MET A 57 -11.51 -10.46 2.55
C MET A 57 -10.56 -9.30 2.89
N LEU A 58 -10.07 -9.23 4.13
CA LEU A 58 -9.07 -8.23 4.54
C LEU A 58 -7.74 -8.43 3.79
N GLN A 59 -7.29 -9.67 3.61
CA GLN A 59 -6.09 -9.99 2.83
C GLN A 59 -6.22 -9.55 1.36
N GLU A 60 -7.38 -9.79 0.75
CA GLU A 60 -7.68 -9.36 -0.62
C GLU A 60 -7.67 -7.82 -0.74
N ASN A 61 -8.22 -7.12 0.25
CA ASN A 61 -8.20 -5.67 0.32
C ASN A 61 -6.78 -5.09 0.43
N VAL A 62 -5.96 -5.67 1.31
CA VAL A 62 -4.53 -5.31 1.48
C VAL A 62 -3.78 -5.49 0.16
N TYR A 63 -4.01 -6.60 -0.54
CA TYR A 63 -3.36 -6.85 -1.83
C TYR A 63 -3.72 -5.79 -2.88
N ARG A 64 -5.01 -5.42 -2.98
CA ARG A 64 -5.45 -4.35 -3.89
C ARG A 64 -4.82 -3.01 -3.56
N GLU A 65 -4.69 -2.69 -2.28
CA GLU A 65 -4.07 -1.43 -1.85
C GLU A 65 -2.58 -1.36 -2.18
N LEU A 66 -1.83 -2.44 -1.95
CA LEU A 66 -0.42 -2.50 -2.33
C LEU A 66 -0.24 -2.25 -3.83
N LEU A 67 -1.06 -2.91 -4.65
CA LEU A 67 -1.02 -2.72 -6.10
C LEU A 67 -1.38 -1.28 -6.49
N LEU A 68 -2.36 -0.66 -5.83
CA LEU A 68 -2.72 0.73 -6.08
C LEU A 68 -1.59 1.70 -5.71
N ARG A 69 -0.97 1.52 -4.53
CA ARG A 69 0.17 2.33 -4.09
C ARG A 69 1.36 2.18 -5.04
N GLN A 70 1.63 0.96 -5.51
CA GLN A 70 2.64 0.71 -6.55
C GLN A 70 2.32 1.47 -7.84
N ARG A 71 1.08 1.35 -8.36
CA ARG A 71 0.66 2.05 -9.57
C ARG A 71 0.75 3.57 -9.46
N ILE A 72 0.47 4.12 -8.28
CA ILE A 72 0.64 5.56 -8.02
C ILE A 72 2.12 5.95 -8.11
N ASN A 73 3.02 5.16 -7.53
CA ASN A 73 4.47 5.42 -7.64
C ASN A 73 4.98 5.30 -9.08
N GLU A 74 4.48 4.34 -9.85
CA GLU A 74 4.80 4.20 -11.27
C GLU A 74 4.30 5.40 -12.08
N ALA A 75 3.04 5.79 -11.90
CA ALA A 75 2.46 6.97 -12.57
C ALA A 75 3.19 8.27 -12.17
N ALA A 76 3.63 8.40 -10.93
CA ALA A 76 4.41 9.56 -10.50
C ALA A 76 5.81 9.61 -11.13
N ARG A 77 6.43 8.45 -11.41
CA ARG A 77 7.70 8.39 -12.16
C ARG A 77 7.50 8.75 -13.63
N ALA A 78 6.40 8.33 -14.24
CA ALA A 78 6.05 8.63 -15.62
C ALA A 78 5.94 10.14 -15.91
N VAL A 79 5.59 10.97 -14.91
CA VAL A 79 5.52 12.44 -15.07
C VAL A 79 6.82 13.18 -14.73
N MET A 80 7.90 12.47 -14.40
CA MET A 80 9.19 13.06 -14.09
C MET A 80 10.15 12.89 -15.25
N VAL A 81 10.65 14.00 -15.81
CA VAL A 81 11.53 14.04 -16.99
C VAL A 81 12.72 13.07 -16.92
N ALA A 82 13.25 12.81 -15.72
CA ALA A 82 14.37 11.90 -15.50
C ALA A 82 14.00 10.40 -15.61
N TYR A 83 12.73 10.04 -15.52
CA TYR A 83 12.22 8.66 -15.47
C TYR A 83 11.12 8.35 -16.49
N SER A 84 10.50 9.37 -17.08
CA SER A 84 9.50 9.28 -18.14
C SER A 84 10.09 8.74 -19.45
N GLY A 85 9.30 8.02 -20.25
CA GLY A 85 9.73 7.56 -21.58
C GLY A 85 8.55 7.16 -22.47
N GLY A 86 8.81 6.98 -23.78
CA GLY A 86 7.76 6.62 -24.74
C GLY A 86 6.64 7.66 -24.79
N ASP A 87 5.39 7.20 -24.82
CA ASP A 87 4.18 8.04 -24.84
C ASP A 87 4.07 9.01 -23.65
N ASP A 88 4.82 8.80 -22.55
CA ASP A 88 4.85 9.75 -21.41
C ASP A 88 5.55 11.08 -21.77
N LEU A 89 6.33 11.12 -22.86
CA LEU A 89 7.09 12.29 -23.33
C LEU A 89 6.55 12.94 -24.61
N ASP A 90 5.58 12.30 -25.27
CA ASP A 90 4.90 12.83 -26.47
C ASP A 90 3.88 13.93 -26.10
#